data_AF-A0A1M6U2N3-F1
#
_entry.id   AF-A0A1M6U2N3-F1
#
_cell.length_a   1.000
_cell.length_b   1.000
_cell.length_c   1.000
_cell.angle_alpha   90.00
_cell.angle_beta   90.00
_cell.angle_gamma   90.00
#
_symmetry.space_group_name_H-M   'P 1'
#
loop_
_entity.id
_entity.type
_entity.pdbx_description
1 polymer ?
#
loop_
_entity_poly.entity_id
_entity_poly.type
_entity_poly.pdbx_seq_one_letter_code
_entity_poly.pdbx_strand_id
1 'polypeptide(L)'
;MFYKHWKKIALALTAFFWNSCDNAPTSVDSSGANLSSSSTDSQSSSSTDNNQSSSSVVAPASSSVPLYGVMSSIAESSSSFEQIMPAYGVYSRVTCYEDGKGVKTNGEVNVTKLICDDGVNCKEHEVLKAGEPLPCTPIDDGDLKGAVACPDYGIVYVSEKTYDCDGVKYNEAEFRTRYDRKYTTKPASSSSTEQSSSSQVTCSLDPTSFFYYNRSEKYTERQAISNATDRAKWEGSGKIGEIIREQFKDKDVPKCLEDIQESLEESFVALYGAPGNPIPRQYKCSDGTTYPTESYLEQQKFDEEQAKKKPQYDEKYNEVYKEETEKLDKEIEDCLNSEKNDD
;
A
#
# COMPACT_ATOMS: atom_id res chain seq x y z
N MET A 1 16.70 25.41 24.66
CA MET A 1 17.41 26.50 23.95
C MET A 1 18.00 26.08 22.57
N PHE A 2 17.49 25.03 21.90
CA PHE A 2 18.08 24.54 20.64
C PHE A 2 17.51 25.14 19.33
N TYR A 3 16.40 25.90 19.41
CA TYR A 3 15.73 26.44 18.22
C TYR A 3 16.46 27.61 17.53
N LYS A 4 17.42 28.27 18.19
CA LYS A 4 18.13 29.43 17.61
C LYS A 4 19.25 29.07 16.63
N HIS A 5 19.69 27.81 16.58
CA HIS A 5 20.78 27.39 15.68
C HIS A 5 20.33 26.73 14.39
N TRP A 6 19.09 26.23 14.31
CA TRP A 6 18.57 25.58 13.11
C TRP A 6 18.48 26.51 11.90
N LYS A 7 18.15 27.79 12.10
CA LYS A 7 18.08 28.78 11.01
C LYS A 7 19.44 29.02 10.32
N LYS A 8 20.56 28.84 11.05
CA LYS A 8 21.90 29.01 10.47
C LYS A 8 22.35 27.76 9.68
N ILE A 9 21.91 26.57 10.10
CA ILE A 9 22.23 25.32 9.42
C ILE A 9 21.47 25.21 8.09
N ALA A 10 20.18 25.57 8.08
CA ALA A 10 19.37 25.54 6.86
C ALA A 10 19.92 26.48 5.77
N LEU A 11 20.41 27.66 6.16
CA LEU A 11 20.92 28.67 5.22
C LEU A 11 22.31 28.33 4.66
N ALA A 12 23.11 27.55 5.40
CA ALA A 12 24.41 27.06 4.91
C ALA A 12 24.26 25.91 3.91
N LEU A 13 23.28 25.02 4.09
CA LEU A 13 23.04 23.89 3.18
C LEU A 13 22.52 24.33 1.81
N THR A 14 21.71 25.38 1.74
CA THR A 14 21.23 25.93 0.45
C THR A 14 22.32 26.57 -0.40
N ALA A 15 23.40 27.09 0.22
CA ALA A 15 24.52 27.68 -0.53
C ALA A 15 25.45 26.63 -1.17
N PHE A 16 25.53 25.41 -0.61
CA PHE A 16 26.31 24.32 -1.19
C PHE A 16 25.65 23.70 -2.42
N PHE A 17 24.31 23.73 -2.51
CA PHE A 17 23.59 23.19 -3.66
C PHE A 17 23.68 24.05 -4.92
N TRP A 18 23.89 25.37 -4.78
CA TRP A 18 24.00 26.28 -5.92
C TRP A 18 25.40 26.36 -6.55
N ASN A 19 26.45 25.95 -5.85
CA ASN A 19 27.83 26.05 -6.36
C ASN A 19 28.35 24.77 -7.03
N SER A 20 27.48 23.77 -7.27
CA SER A 20 27.85 22.47 -7.86
C SER A 20 27.38 22.29 -9.31
N CYS A 21 26.84 23.34 -9.95
CA CYS A 21 26.31 23.28 -11.32
C CYS A 21 26.95 24.30 -12.26
N ASP A 22 28.25 24.55 -12.11
CA ASP A 22 29.02 25.26 -13.13
C ASP A 22 30.34 24.56 -13.37
N ASN A 23 30.46 23.87 -14.51
CA ASN A 23 31.63 23.77 -15.38
C ASN A 23 31.52 22.56 -16.33
N ALA A 24 31.03 22.81 -17.55
CA ALA A 24 31.48 22.07 -18.72
C ALA A 24 32.05 23.09 -19.72
N PRO A 25 33.38 23.14 -19.93
CA PRO A 25 33.97 24.01 -20.94
C PRO A 25 33.90 23.34 -22.32
N THR A 26 33.07 23.87 -23.20
CA THR A 26 33.18 23.62 -24.65
C THR A 26 34.04 24.72 -25.27
N SER A 27 35.32 24.42 -25.51
CA SER A 27 36.20 25.21 -26.38
C SER A 27 36.34 24.53 -27.74
N VAL A 28 36.27 25.36 -28.76
CA VAL A 28 36.21 25.06 -30.19
C VAL A 28 37.61 24.77 -30.77
N ASP A 29 37.61 23.97 -31.83
CA ASP A 29 38.40 24.06 -33.07
C ASP A 29 39.68 23.21 -33.33
N SER A 30 39.53 22.38 -34.38
CA SER A 30 40.37 22.22 -35.58
C SER A 30 41.88 21.97 -35.46
N SER A 31 42.33 20.78 -35.90
CA SER A 31 43.33 20.56 -36.98
C SER A 31 43.78 19.10 -37.03
N GLY A 32 43.86 18.53 -38.23
CA GLY A 32 44.15 17.11 -38.45
C GLY A 32 45.60 16.68 -38.25
N ALA A 33 45.78 15.36 -38.11
CA ALA A 33 46.96 14.62 -38.55
C ALA A 33 46.64 13.12 -38.60
N ASN A 34 46.96 12.51 -39.75
CA ASN A 34 47.14 11.08 -39.98
C ASN A 34 48.01 10.40 -38.89
N LEU A 35 47.68 9.15 -38.52
CA LEU A 35 48.51 7.94 -38.74
C LEU A 35 48.03 6.74 -37.89
N SER A 36 47.72 5.66 -38.61
CA SER A 36 48.17 4.28 -38.38
C SER A 36 47.77 3.47 -37.12
N SER A 37 46.91 2.48 -37.39
CA SER A 37 47.06 1.03 -37.13
C SER A 37 47.41 0.53 -35.72
N SER A 38 46.51 -0.27 -35.13
CA SER A 38 46.82 -1.65 -34.77
C SER A 38 45.56 -2.49 -34.58
N SER A 39 45.46 -3.51 -35.42
CA SER A 39 44.62 -4.71 -35.30
C SER A 39 44.85 -5.46 -33.98
N THR A 40 43.77 -5.90 -33.33
CA THR A 40 43.75 -7.23 -32.70
C THR A 40 42.39 -7.88 -32.92
N ASP A 41 42.45 -8.98 -33.65
CA ASP A 41 41.42 -9.99 -33.79
C ASP A 41 40.98 -10.54 -32.42
N SER A 42 39.69 -10.87 -32.32
CA SER A 42 39.24 -12.00 -31.51
C SER A 42 38.00 -12.60 -32.15
N GLN A 43 38.26 -13.54 -33.06
CA GLN A 43 37.35 -14.61 -33.44
C GLN A 43 37.09 -15.54 -32.25
N SER A 44 35.83 -15.92 -32.05
CA SER A 44 35.34 -17.31 -31.95
C SER A 44 34.03 -17.34 -31.16
N SER A 45 33.04 -18.19 -31.33
CA SER A 45 32.53 -19.07 -32.41
C SER A 45 31.57 -20.03 -31.70
N SER A 46 30.35 -20.20 -32.23
CA SER A 46 29.48 -21.40 -32.11
C SER A 46 28.95 -21.74 -30.70
N SER A 47 27.77 -22.36 -30.53
CA SER A 47 27.14 -23.37 -31.37
C SER A 47 25.61 -23.42 -31.19
N THR A 48 24.98 -23.69 -32.32
CA THR A 48 23.59 -24.07 -32.56
C THR A 48 23.35 -25.51 -32.07
N ASP A 49 22.21 -25.77 -31.44
CA ASP A 49 21.64 -27.13 -31.40
C ASP A 49 20.18 -27.09 -31.88
N ASN A 50 20.00 -27.65 -33.08
CA ASN A 50 18.75 -28.13 -33.61
C ASN A 50 18.32 -29.34 -32.79
N ASN A 51 17.06 -29.41 -32.35
CA ASN A 51 16.41 -30.71 -32.26
C ASN A 51 14.97 -30.66 -32.76
N GLN A 52 14.78 -31.38 -33.86
CA GLN A 52 13.58 -31.57 -34.62
C GLN A 52 13.09 -32.99 -34.32
N SER A 53 11.84 -33.17 -33.91
CA SER A 53 11.14 -34.45 -34.06
C SER A 53 9.63 -34.27 -34.09
N SER A 54 9.04 -35.07 -34.96
CA SER A 54 7.78 -34.88 -35.64
C SER A 54 6.57 -35.50 -34.93
N SER A 55 5.41 -34.89 -35.20
CA SER A 55 4.12 -35.48 -35.58
C SER A 55 3.47 -36.56 -34.70
N SER A 56 2.24 -36.29 -34.26
CA SER A 56 1.14 -37.21 -34.57
C SER A 56 -0.20 -36.46 -34.66
N VAL A 57 -1.02 -36.92 -35.60
CA VAL A 57 -2.31 -36.41 -36.04
C VAL A 57 -3.40 -37.20 -35.32
N VAL A 58 -4.33 -36.57 -34.60
CA VAL A 58 -5.71 -37.08 -34.42
C VAL A 58 -6.67 -35.91 -34.09
N ALA A 59 -7.66 -35.71 -34.93
CA ALA A 59 -9.00 -35.20 -34.57
C ALA A 59 -10.01 -36.28 -35.02
N PRO A 60 -11.32 -36.26 -34.69
CA PRO A 60 -12.08 -35.36 -33.81
C PRO A 60 -12.97 -36.13 -32.81
N ALA A 61 -13.58 -35.45 -31.83
CA ALA A 61 -14.96 -35.73 -31.38
C ALA A 61 -15.44 -34.69 -30.37
N SER A 62 -16.60 -34.11 -30.67
CA SER A 62 -17.43 -33.33 -29.77
C SER A 62 -17.94 -34.18 -28.59
N SER A 63 -17.93 -33.63 -27.39
CA SER A 63 -18.95 -33.94 -26.38
C SER A 63 -19.08 -32.78 -25.40
N SER A 64 -20.30 -32.25 -25.38
CA SER A 64 -20.89 -31.34 -24.41
C SER A 64 -20.98 -31.93 -22.98
N VAL A 65 -21.41 -31.06 -22.05
CA VAL A 65 -21.99 -31.27 -20.68
C VAL A 65 -21.03 -31.43 -19.48
N PRO A 66 -21.43 -31.07 -18.23
CA PRO A 66 -21.53 -29.71 -17.68
C PRO A 66 -20.65 -29.46 -16.43
N LEU A 67 -20.51 -28.17 -16.15
CA LEU A 67 -20.23 -27.53 -14.87
C LEU A 67 -20.94 -28.21 -13.68
N TYR A 68 -20.22 -28.78 -12.69
CA TYR A 68 -20.57 -28.82 -11.24
C TYR A 68 -19.34 -29.28 -10.44
N GLY A 69 -19.16 -28.67 -9.26
CA GLY A 69 -17.90 -28.63 -8.52
C GLY A 69 -17.44 -29.90 -7.82
N VAL A 70 -16.14 -29.92 -7.52
CA VAL A 70 -15.50 -30.80 -6.56
C VAL A 70 -14.54 -29.95 -5.74
N MET A 71 -15.00 -29.50 -4.56
CA MET A 71 -14.07 -29.02 -3.54
C MET A 71 -13.37 -30.23 -2.95
N SER A 72 -12.05 -30.22 -3.08
CA SER A 72 -11.16 -31.22 -2.50
C SER A 72 -11.20 -31.08 -0.98
N SER A 73 -11.74 -32.10 -0.30
CA SER A 73 -11.77 -32.20 1.16
C SER A 73 -10.35 -32.44 1.68
N ILE A 74 -9.74 -31.41 2.27
CA ILE A 74 -8.57 -31.55 3.12
C ILE A 74 -9.04 -32.27 4.40
N ALA A 75 -8.47 -33.45 4.64
CA ALA A 75 -8.71 -34.22 5.85
C ALA A 75 -8.05 -33.49 7.04
N GLU A 76 -8.86 -32.79 7.83
CA GLU A 76 -8.45 -32.25 9.11
C GLU A 76 -8.30 -33.39 10.13
N SER A 77 -7.06 -33.62 10.57
CA SER A 77 -6.75 -34.44 11.73
C SER A 77 -7.37 -33.83 12.98
N SER A 78 -8.57 -34.30 13.34
CA SER A 78 -9.25 -33.93 14.59
C SER A 78 -8.49 -34.50 15.79
N SER A 79 -7.69 -33.67 16.44
CA SER A 79 -7.19 -33.91 17.80
C SER A 79 -8.34 -33.60 18.77
N SER A 80 -8.96 -34.64 19.32
CA SER A 80 -10.07 -34.50 20.28
C SER A 80 -9.54 -33.97 21.61
N PHE A 81 -9.69 -32.67 21.84
CA PHE A 81 -9.47 -32.05 23.14
C PHE A 81 -10.73 -32.20 23.99
N GLU A 82 -10.65 -32.80 25.18
CA GLU A 82 -11.75 -32.86 26.14
C GLU A 82 -12.03 -31.44 26.66
N GLN A 83 -13.05 -30.79 26.09
CA GLN A 83 -13.52 -29.49 26.52
C GLN A 83 -14.53 -29.68 27.67
N ILE A 84 -14.11 -29.37 28.90
CA ILE A 84 -15.01 -29.34 30.06
C ILE A 84 -16.01 -28.19 29.86
N MET A 85 -17.26 -28.51 29.50
CA MET A 85 -18.33 -27.52 29.30
C MET A 85 -19.08 -27.28 30.62
N PRO A 86 -19.31 -26.02 31.04
CA PRO A 86 -20.23 -25.72 32.12
C PRO A 86 -21.66 -26.01 31.67
N ALA A 87 -22.45 -26.65 32.53
CA ALA A 87 -23.78 -27.15 32.19
C ALA A 87 -24.76 -26.05 31.69
N TYR A 88 -24.58 -24.80 32.14
CA TYR A 88 -25.30 -23.63 31.66
C TYR A 88 -24.43 -22.38 31.92
N GLY A 89 -23.85 -21.78 30.88
CA GLY A 89 -23.06 -20.55 31.04
C GLY A 89 -22.61 -19.97 29.70
N VAL A 90 -22.84 -18.66 29.53
CA VAL A 90 -22.15 -17.86 28.50
C VAL A 90 -20.66 -17.94 28.80
N TYR A 91 -19.84 -18.33 27.81
CA TYR A 91 -18.39 -18.34 27.96
C TYR A 91 -17.89 -16.92 28.24
N SER A 92 -17.67 -16.59 29.52
CA SER A 92 -16.90 -15.42 29.89
C SER A 92 -15.47 -15.66 29.41
N ARG A 93 -15.07 -14.95 28.35
CA ARG A 93 -13.71 -15.02 27.83
C ARG A 93 -12.75 -14.55 28.90
N VAL A 94 -11.68 -15.31 29.11
CA VAL A 94 -10.64 -14.94 30.07
C VAL A 94 -9.93 -13.72 29.50
N THR A 95 -9.82 -12.64 30.27
CA THR A 95 -9.10 -11.45 29.80
C THR A 95 -7.61 -11.59 30.13
N CYS A 96 -6.75 -11.24 29.17
CA CYS A 96 -5.30 -11.18 29.38
C CYS A 96 -4.78 -9.74 29.24
N TYR A 97 -3.83 -9.41 30.11
CA TYR A 97 -3.21 -8.08 30.23
C TYR A 97 -1.71 -8.16 29.96
N GLU A 98 -1.15 -7.12 29.35
CA GLU A 98 0.29 -7.02 29.13
C GLU A 98 1.03 -6.68 30.42
N ASP A 99 1.95 -7.56 30.83
CA ASP A 99 2.79 -7.43 32.02
C ASP A 99 4.13 -6.78 31.64
N GLY A 100 4.07 -5.52 31.21
CA GLY A 100 5.24 -4.66 30.95
C GLY A 100 5.69 -4.56 29.49
N LYS A 101 6.70 -3.70 29.26
CA LYS A 101 7.26 -3.44 27.92
C LYS A 101 8.07 -4.66 27.45
N GLY A 102 7.78 -5.14 26.25
CA GLY A 102 8.44 -6.30 25.65
C GLY A 102 9.97 -6.23 25.76
N VAL A 103 10.58 -7.32 26.21
CA VAL A 103 12.04 -7.42 26.35
C VAL A 103 12.61 -7.86 25.01
N LYS A 104 13.48 -7.06 24.42
CA LYS A 104 14.26 -7.47 23.25
C LYS A 104 15.42 -8.34 23.71
N THR A 105 15.38 -9.62 23.39
CA THR A 105 16.53 -10.53 23.51
C THR A 105 17.44 -10.37 22.30
N ASN A 106 18.77 -10.43 22.51
CA ASN A 106 19.84 -10.12 21.55
C ASN A 106 19.78 -10.94 20.23
N GLY A 107 18.86 -10.59 19.33
CA GLY A 107 18.82 -11.09 17.95
C GLY A 107 17.44 -11.39 17.37
N GLU A 108 16.40 -11.61 18.17
CA GLU A 108 15.12 -12.09 17.63
C GLU A 108 13.94 -11.90 18.60
N VAL A 109 12.79 -11.57 18.00
CA VAL A 109 11.41 -11.58 18.53
C VAL A 109 11.14 -10.67 19.74
N ASN A 110 10.26 -9.67 19.55
CA ASN A 110 9.69 -8.92 20.68
C ASN A 110 8.81 -9.90 21.48
N VAL A 111 9.26 -10.32 22.67
CA VAL A 111 8.46 -11.18 23.55
C VAL A 111 7.66 -10.31 24.50
N THR A 112 6.33 -10.30 24.33
CA THR A 112 5.40 -9.63 25.25
C THR A 112 4.86 -10.67 26.23
N LYS A 113 5.01 -10.40 27.53
CA LYS A 113 4.42 -11.25 28.57
C LYS A 113 2.98 -10.82 28.83
N LEU A 114 2.07 -11.78 28.84
CA LEU A 114 0.65 -11.62 29.07
C LEU A 114 0.26 -12.39 30.33
N ILE A 115 -0.45 -11.76 31.25
CA ILE A 115 -1.03 -12.41 32.44
C ILE A 115 -2.54 -12.41 32.27
N CYS A 116 -3.14 -13.60 32.34
CA CYS A 116 -4.57 -13.81 32.18
C CYS A 116 -5.30 -13.91 33.52
N ASP A 117 -6.60 -13.59 33.55
CA ASP A 117 -7.43 -13.60 34.77
C ASP A 117 -7.54 -15.00 35.41
N ASP A 118 -7.34 -16.05 34.63
CA ASP A 118 -7.29 -17.45 35.10
C ASP A 118 -5.94 -17.83 35.74
N GLY A 119 -4.97 -16.91 35.76
CA GLY A 119 -3.63 -17.12 36.29
C GLY A 119 -2.63 -17.68 35.27
N VAL A 120 -3.05 -17.95 34.03
CA VAL A 120 -2.18 -18.45 32.95
C VAL A 120 -1.21 -17.35 32.52
N ASN A 121 0.06 -17.73 32.32
CA ASN A 121 1.09 -16.82 31.80
C ASN A 121 1.36 -17.14 30.33
N CYS A 122 1.06 -16.18 29.46
CA CYS A 122 1.29 -16.30 28.03
C CYS A 122 2.48 -15.46 27.58
N LYS A 123 3.22 -15.94 26.57
CA LYS A 123 4.29 -15.22 25.89
C LYS A 123 3.91 -15.06 24.42
N GLU A 124 3.75 -13.81 23.98
CA GLU A 124 3.55 -13.48 22.57
C GLU A 124 4.90 -13.53 21.86
N HIS A 125 4.96 -14.27 20.76
CA HIS A 125 6.08 -14.36 19.85
C HIS A 125 5.63 -13.88 18.48
N GLU A 126 6.27 -12.83 17.97
CA GLU A 126 6.09 -12.34 16.61
C GLU A 126 7.18 -12.93 15.70
N VAL A 127 6.78 -13.78 14.75
CA VAL A 127 7.68 -14.40 13.78
C VAL A 127 7.38 -13.79 12.41
N LEU A 128 8.40 -13.25 11.76
CA LEU A 128 8.31 -12.84 10.36
C LEU A 128 8.46 -14.08 9.49
N LYS A 129 7.38 -14.50 8.82
CA LYS A 129 7.44 -15.54 7.80
C LYS A 129 7.47 -14.89 6.43
N ALA A 130 8.35 -15.37 5.55
CA ALA A 130 8.20 -15.08 4.13
C ALA A 130 6.88 -15.69 3.67
N GLY A 131 5.99 -14.86 3.12
CA GLY A 131 4.78 -15.30 2.45
C GLY A 131 5.13 -16.20 1.29
N GLU A 132 4.26 -17.14 0.97
CA GLU A 132 4.43 -17.96 -0.22
C GLU A 132 4.44 -17.06 -1.46
N PRO A 133 5.37 -17.29 -2.40
CA PRO A 133 5.38 -16.53 -3.64
C PRO A 133 4.04 -16.73 -4.34
N LEU A 134 3.39 -15.62 -4.71
CA LEU A 134 2.13 -15.69 -5.44
C LEU A 134 2.37 -16.44 -6.76
N PRO A 135 1.51 -17.41 -7.12
CA PRO A 135 1.66 -18.12 -8.37
C PRO A 135 1.49 -17.14 -9.53
N CYS A 136 2.37 -17.24 -10.52
CA CYS A 136 2.17 -16.49 -11.75
C CYS A 136 0.89 -16.96 -12.44
N THR A 137 0.11 -16.01 -12.96
CA THR A 137 -1.17 -16.31 -13.60
C THR A 137 -1.01 -16.25 -15.12
N PRO A 138 -1.44 -17.27 -15.87
CA PRO A 138 -1.47 -17.18 -17.32
C PRO A 138 -2.52 -16.15 -17.75
N ILE A 139 -2.19 -15.34 -18.75
CA ILE A 139 -3.09 -14.38 -19.37
C ILE A 139 -3.87 -15.13 -20.46
N ASP A 140 -5.19 -15.25 -20.28
CA ASP A 140 -6.06 -16.01 -21.19
C ASP A 140 -6.75 -15.14 -22.25
N ASP A 141 -6.68 -13.81 -22.13
CA ASP A 141 -7.42 -12.86 -22.97
C ASP A 141 -6.50 -11.93 -23.79
N GLY A 142 -6.88 -11.71 -25.05
CA GLY A 142 -6.25 -10.74 -25.97
C GLY A 142 -5.00 -11.22 -26.69
N ASP A 143 -4.24 -10.26 -27.24
CA ASP A 143 -3.01 -10.51 -28.02
C ASP A 143 -1.86 -11.11 -27.19
N LEU A 144 -2.00 -11.11 -25.86
CA LEU A 144 -1.04 -11.69 -24.91
C LEU A 144 -1.42 -13.09 -24.44
N LYS A 145 -2.33 -13.78 -25.14
CA LYS A 145 -2.75 -15.13 -24.78
C LYS A 145 -1.56 -16.09 -24.73
N GLY A 146 -1.31 -16.65 -23.54
CA GLY A 146 -0.18 -17.55 -23.27
C GLY A 146 1.04 -16.87 -22.64
N ALA A 147 1.04 -15.54 -22.48
CA ALA A 147 1.99 -14.87 -21.60
C ALA A 147 1.65 -15.17 -20.13
N VAL A 148 2.67 -15.15 -19.27
CA VAL A 148 2.55 -15.42 -17.84
C VAL A 148 2.82 -14.13 -17.08
N ALA A 149 1.81 -13.60 -16.42
CA ALA A 149 1.94 -12.44 -15.54
C ALA A 149 2.42 -12.90 -14.17
N CYS A 150 3.67 -12.60 -13.84
CA CYS A 150 4.21 -12.77 -12.49
C CYS A 150 4.18 -11.42 -11.78
N PRO A 151 3.53 -11.31 -10.61
CA PRO A 151 3.65 -10.11 -9.79
C PRO A 151 5.10 -9.90 -9.36
N ASP A 152 5.73 -8.80 -9.78
CA ASP A 152 7.11 -8.41 -9.39
C ASP A 152 7.12 -7.64 -8.05
N TYR A 153 6.26 -8.06 -7.12
CA TYR A 153 6.30 -7.56 -5.75
C TYR A 153 7.27 -8.48 -5.01
N GLY A 154 8.37 -7.94 -4.48
CA GLY A 154 9.38 -8.72 -3.75
C GLY A 154 8.80 -9.56 -2.61
N ILE A 155 9.61 -10.44 -2.02
CA ILE A 155 9.18 -11.37 -0.95
C ILE A 155 8.40 -10.62 0.13
N VAL A 156 7.09 -10.88 0.20
CA VAL A 156 6.21 -10.27 1.20
C VAL A 156 6.45 -10.98 2.52
N TYR A 157 6.92 -10.26 3.54
CA TYR A 157 7.04 -10.82 4.89
C TYR A 157 5.73 -10.61 5.64
N VAL A 158 5.10 -11.70 6.08
CA VAL A 158 3.90 -11.69 6.92
C VAL A 158 4.35 -11.86 8.37
N SER A 159 4.00 -10.91 9.25
CA SER A 159 4.20 -11.09 10.69
C SER A 159 3.09 -11.96 11.25
N GLU A 160 3.46 -13.16 11.71
CA GLU A 160 2.55 -14.05 12.41
C GLU A 160 2.80 -14.00 13.92
N LYS A 161 1.73 -13.83 14.67
CA LYS A 161 1.74 -13.85 16.13
C LYS A 161 1.39 -15.24 16.63
N THR A 162 2.23 -15.77 17.50
CA THR A 162 2.03 -17.05 18.20
C THR A 162 2.11 -16.80 19.71
N TYR A 163 1.34 -17.56 20.49
CA TYR A 163 1.23 -17.39 21.92
C TYR A 163 1.59 -18.70 22.62
N ASP A 164 2.59 -18.68 23.51
CA ASP A 164 2.95 -19.82 24.35
C ASP A 164 2.42 -19.57 25.77
N CYS A 165 1.35 -20.28 26.13
CA CYS A 165 0.66 -20.15 27.41
C CYS A 165 0.85 -21.43 28.24
N ASP A 166 1.65 -21.35 29.30
CA ASP A 166 2.00 -22.50 30.16
C ASP A 166 2.43 -23.77 29.39
N GLY A 167 3.12 -23.60 28.26
CA GLY A 167 3.62 -24.69 27.41
C GLY A 167 2.69 -25.12 26.27
N VAL A 168 1.49 -24.53 26.16
CA VAL A 168 0.57 -24.74 25.03
C VAL A 168 0.73 -23.61 24.03
N LYS A 169 0.99 -23.95 22.77
CA LYS A 169 1.14 -22.99 21.67
C LYS A 169 -0.18 -22.76 20.95
N TYR A 170 -0.53 -21.49 20.78
CA TYR A 170 -1.70 -21.03 20.04
C TYR A 170 -1.29 -20.12 18.90
N ASN A 171 -1.98 -20.21 17.76
CA ASN A 171 -1.95 -19.13 16.77
C ASN A 171 -2.87 -17.96 17.19
N GLU A 172 -2.79 -16.81 16.50
CA GLU A 172 -3.62 -15.62 16.83
C GLU A 172 -5.12 -15.91 16.86
N ALA A 173 -5.64 -16.73 15.93
CA ALA A 173 -7.05 -17.05 15.87
C ALA A 173 -7.47 -17.92 17.07
N GLU A 174 -6.73 -18.99 17.35
CA GLU A 174 -6.95 -19.88 18.49
C GLU A 174 -6.87 -19.12 19.82
N PHE A 175 -5.87 -18.25 19.97
CA PHE A 175 -5.73 -17.42 21.15
C PHE A 175 -6.96 -16.53 21.34
N ARG A 176 -7.43 -15.83 20.30
CA ARG A 176 -8.63 -14.96 20.35
C ARG A 176 -9.94 -15.71 20.60
N THR A 177 -10.01 -17.01 20.30
CA THR A 177 -11.20 -17.80 20.65
C THR A 177 -11.29 -18.08 22.16
N ARG A 178 -10.16 -18.09 22.86
CA ARG A 178 -10.07 -18.45 24.28
C ARG A 178 -9.90 -17.23 25.20
N TYR A 179 -9.15 -16.24 24.74
CA TYR A 179 -8.70 -15.09 25.52
C TYR A 179 -9.08 -13.77 24.86
N ASP A 180 -9.56 -12.81 25.65
CA ASP A 180 -9.74 -11.42 25.23
C ASP A 180 -8.50 -10.61 25.65
N ARG A 181 -7.80 -10.00 24.69
CA ARG A 181 -6.61 -9.17 24.97
C ARG A 181 -7.03 -7.74 25.27
N LYS A 182 -6.59 -7.18 26.42
CA LYS A 182 -6.76 -5.75 26.75
C LYS A 182 -5.41 -5.04 26.89
N TYR A 183 -5.26 -3.95 26.15
CA TYR A 183 -4.10 -3.04 26.21
C TYR A 183 -4.26 -2.01 27.33
N THR A 184 -4.47 -2.47 28.57
CA THR A 184 -4.58 -1.57 29.72
C THR A 184 -3.41 -1.76 30.65
N THR A 185 -2.75 -0.64 30.99
CA THR A 185 -1.85 -0.53 32.13
C THR A 185 -2.61 -1.02 33.37
N LYS A 186 -2.16 -2.13 33.96
CA LYS A 186 -2.78 -2.80 35.12
C LYS A 186 -3.40 -1.79 36.10
N PRO A 187 -4.72 -1.77 36.32
CA PRO A 187 -5.31 -0.94 37.35
C PRO A 187 -4.72 -1.39 38.69
N ALA A 188 -4.19 -0.45 39.46
CA ALA A 188 -3.63 -0.73 40.78
C ALA A 188 -4.69 -1.46 41.61
N SER A 189 -4.33 -2.66 42.10
CA SER A 189 -5.16 -3.52 42.94
C SER A 189 -5.72 -2.73 44.13
N SER A 190 -6.96 -2.25 44.05
CA SER A 190 -7.74 -1.81 45.21
C SER A 190 -8.84 -2.83 45.48
N SER A 191 -8.70 -3.54 46.59
CA SER A 191 -9.73 -4.39 47.17
C SER A 191 -10.95 -3.58 47.59
N SER A 192 -12.16 -4.00 47.24
CA SER A 192 -13.33 -3.88 48.11
C SER A 192 -14.50 -4.73 47.66
N THR A 193 -14.91 -5.57 48.60
CA THR A 193 -16.24 -6.14 48.81
C THR A 193 -17.30 -5.04 48.88
N GLU A 194 -18.40 -5.15 48.13
CA GLU A 194 -19.78 -5.20 48.64
C GLU A 194 -20.80 -5.25 47.49
N GLN A 195 -21.63 -6.29 47.53
CA GLN A 195 -22.77 -6.50 46.65
C GLN A 195 -23.85 -5.46 46.93
N SER A 196 -24.02 -4.53 46.01
CA SER A 196 -25.30 -3.82 45.83
C SER A 196 -25.84 -4.27 44.47
N SER A 197 -27.09 -4.75 44.45
CA SER A 197 -27.79 -5.24 43.26
C SER A 197 -28.15 -4.07 42.32
N SER A 198 -27.12 -3.41 41.81
CA SER A 198 -27.21 -2.50 40.69
C SER A 198 -27.07 -3.35 39.44
N SER A 199 -28.14 -3.46 38.66
CA SER A 199 -28.12 -4.08 37.33
C SER A 199 -27.00 -3.45 36.51
N GLN A 200 -25.89 -4.18 36.40
CA GLN A 200 -24.66 -3.69 35.79
C GLN A 200 -24.91 -3.53 34.29
N VAL A 201 -24.91 -2.28 33.81
CA VAL A 201 -25.09 -1.99 32.38
C VAL A 201 -23.83 -2.42 31.63
N THR A 202 -23.94 -3.48 30.84
CA THR A 202 -22.87 -3.92 29.93
C THR A 202 -23.06 -3.27 28.56
N CYS A 203 -21.96 -2.81 27.97
CA CYS A 203 -21.94 -2.23 26.62
C CYS A 203 -21.05 -3.06 25.70
N SER A 204 -21.55 -3.34 24.49
CA SER A 204 -20.83 -4.10 23.46
C SER A 204 -20.76 -3.30 22.18
N LEU A 205 -19.75 -3.57 21.35
CA LEU A 205 -19.64 -3.00 20.01
C LEU A 205 -20.87 -3.39 19.18
N ASP A 206 -21.50 -2.40 18.55
CA ASP A 206 -22.63 -2.64 17.66
C ASP A 206 -22.09 -3.16 16.30
N PRO A 207 -22.34 -4.44 15.94
CA PRO A 207 -21.81 -5.03 14.72
C PRO A 207 -22.44 -4.43 13.45
N THR A 208 -23.50 -3.63 13.59
CA THR A 208 -24.11 -2.90 12.47
C THR A 208 -23.53 -1.50 12.28
N SER A 209 -22.67 -1.05 13.21
CA SER A 209 -22.14 0.31 13.22
C SER A 209 -20.80 0.48 12.47
N PHE A 210 -20.41 -0.50 11.65
CA PHE A 210 -19.21 -0.39 10.84
C PHE A 210 -19.47 0.48 9.61
N PHE A 211 -18.55 1.40 9.38
CA PHE A 211 -18.46 2.11 8.11
C PHE A 211 -17.20 1.66 7.41
N TYR A 212 -17.35 1.24 6.15
CA TYR A 212 -16.25 1.27 5.20
C TYR A 212 -15.98 2.74 4.94
N TYR A 213 -14.99 3.29 5.63
CA TYR A 213 -14.52 4.60 5.25
C TYR A 213 -13.98 4.48 3.82
N ASN A 214 -14.59 5.23 2.92
CA ASN A 214 -13.84 5.85 1.84
C ASN A 214 -12.78 6.68 2.57
N ARG A 215 -11.55 6.18 2.49
CA ARG A 215 -10.36 6.76 3.09
C ARG A 215 -10.44 8.25 2.80
N SER A 216 -10.80 9.06 3.79
CA SER A 216 -10.28 10.42 3.85
C SER A 216 -8.79 10.21 4.07
N GLU A 217 -8.09 9.74 3.04
CA GLU A 217 -6.67 9.89 2.91
C GLU A 217 -6.43 11.31 3.32
N LYS A 218 -5.64 11.45 4.37
CA LYS A 218 -5.36 12.71 5.04
C LYS A 218 -5.14 13.69 3.91
N TYR A 219 -6.11 14.59 3.65
CA TYR A 219 -6.03 15.50 2.52
C TYR A 219 -4.92 16.46 2.90
N THR A 220 -3.72 16.05 2.58
CA THR A 220 -2.49 16.70 2.98
C THR A 220 -2.14 17.66 1.88
N GLU A 221 -1.36 18.67 2.24
CA GLU A 221 -0.74 19.57 1.28
C GLU A 221 -0.04 18.82 0.14
N ARG A 222 0.67 17.72 0.44
CA ARG A 222 1.31 16.87 -0.57
C ARG A 222 0.30 16.22 -1.52
N GLN A 223 -0.83 15.74 -0.99
CA GLN A 223 -1.88 15.14 -1.81
C GLN A 223 -2.60 16.17 -2.67
N ALA A 224 -2.83 17.39 -2.13
CA ALA A 224 -3.37 18.50 -2.91
C ALA A 224 -2.45 18.87 -4.08
N ILE A 225 -1.13 18.97 -3.83
CA ILE A 225 -0.13 19.23 -4.89
C ILE A 225 -0.15 18.11 -5.93
N SER A 226 -0.08 16.84 -5.51
CA SER A 226 -0.10 15.69 -6.43
C SER A 226 -1.35 15.71 -7.30
N ASN A 227 -2.53 15.87 -6.69
CA ASN A 227 -3.79 15.91 -7.41
C ASN A 227 -3.86 17.10 -8.38
N ALA A 228 -3.30 18.26 -8.02
CA ALA A 228 -3.26 19.43 -8.89
C ALA A 228 -2.39 19.17 -10.12
N THR A 229 -1.19 18.60 -9.93
CA THR A 229 -0.29 18.22 -11.03
C THR A 229 -0.94 17.17 -11.93
N ASP A 230 -1.52 16.11 -11.36
CA ASP A 230 -2.17 15.05 -12.13
C ASP A 230 -3.37 15.60 -12.92
N ARG A 231 -4.14 16.53 -12.33
CA ARG A 231 -5.25 17.18 -13.02
C ARG A 231 -4.76 18.05 -14.18
N ALA A 232 -3.73 18.86 -13.99
CA ALA A 232 -3.17 19.72 -15.04
C ALA A 232 -2.66 18.89 -16.22
N LYS A 233 -1.95 17.79 -15.93
CA LYS A 233 -1.50 16.83 -16.94
C LYS A 233 -2.64 16.19 -17.71
N TRP A 234 -3.75 15.88 -17.03
CA TRP A 234 -4.90 15.23 -17.65
C TRP A 234 -5.61 16.17 -18.64
N GLU A 235 -5.77 17.42 -18.24
CA GLU A 235 -6.31 18.44 -19.14
C GLU A 235 -5.35 18.76 -20.29
N GLY A 236 -4.03 18.79 -20.04
CA GLY A 236 -3.00 18.93 -21.06
C GLY A 236 -3.06 17.81 -22.12
N SER A 237 -3.15 16.54 -21.68
CA SER A 237 -3.31 15.39 -22.58
C SER A 237 -4.60 15.51 -23.42
N GLY A 238 -5.70 15.93 -22.79
CA GLY A 238 -6.96 16.21 -23.49
C GLY A 238 -6.82 17.29 -24.57
N LYS A 239 -6.12 18.39 -24.28
CA LYS A 239 -5.84 19.48 -25.23
C LYS A 239 -4.99 19.00 -26.41
N ILE A 240 -3.93 18.22 -26.17
CA ILE A 240 -3.09 17.66 -27.24
C ILE A 240 -3.92 16.75 -28.15
N GLY A 241 -4.76 15.88 -27.57
CA GLY A 241 -5.65 15.02 -28.33
C GLY A 241 -6.67 15.79 -29.18
N GLU A 242 -7.13 16.97 -28.73
CA GLU A 242 -7.97 17.87 -29.50
C GLU A 242 -7.18 18.52 -30.66
N ILE A 243 -5.98 19.05 -30.40
CA ILE A 243 -5.10 19.64 -31.43
C ILE A 243 -4.78 18.62 -32.53
N ILE A 244 -4.36 17.40 -32.16
CA ILE A 244 -4.07 16.33 -33.11
C ILE A 244 -5.29 16.04 -33.99
N ARG A 245 -6.47 15.93 -33.38
CA ARG A 245 -7.71 15.63 -34.09
C ARG A 245 -8.15 16.74 -35.03
N GLU A 246 -7.98 18.00 -34.65
CA GLU A 246 -8.45 19.15 -35.42
C GLU A 246 -7.46 19.60 -36.50
N GLN A 247 -6.16 19.64 -36.17
CA GLN A 247 -5.14 20.23 -37.04
C GLN A 247 -4.37 19.19 -37.86
N PHE A 248 -4.26 17.95 -37.37
CA PHE A 248 -3.42 16.90 -37.96
C PHE A 248 -4.23 15.67 -38.43
N LYS A 249 -5.54 15.81 -38.66
CA LYS A 249 -6.41 14.70 -39.06
C LYS A 249 -5.90 13.89 -40.27
N ASP A 250 -5.32 14.57 -41.25
CA ASP A 250 -4.83 13.98 -42.51
C ASP A 250 -3.33 14.28 -42.73
N LYS A 251 -2.60 14.63 -41.67
CA LYS A 251 -1.17 14.96 -41.69
C LYS A 251 -0.43 14.13 -40.66
N ASP A 252 0.88 13.98 -40.86
CA ASP A 252 1.73 13.39 -39.84
C ASP A 252 1.74 14.29 -38.59
N VAL A 253 1.65 13.67 -37.42
CA VAL A 253 1.65 14.38 -36.14
C VAL A 253 3.09 14.81 -35.84
N PRO A 254 3.32 16.05 -35.33
CA PRO A 254 4.63 16.49 -34.90
C PRO A 254 5.18 15.55 -33.86
N LYS A 255 6.40 15.04 -34.07
CA LYS A 255 7.03 14.12 -33.11
C LYS A 255 7.10 14.74 -31.69
N CYS A 256 7.31 16.05 -31.59
CA CYS A 256 7.31 16.71 -30.29
C CYS A 256 5.95 16.66 -29.57
N LEU A 257 4.81 16.65 -30.29
CA LEU A 257 3.50 16.47 -29.65
C LEU A 257 3.29 15.03 -29.17
N GLU A 258 3.77 14.05 -29.93
CA GLU A 258 3.76 12.64 -29.52
C GLU A 258 4.58 12.43 -28.24
N ASP A 259 5.79 12.99 -28.19
CA ASP A 259 6.68 12.90 -27.03
C ASP A 259 6.04 13.55 -25.77
N ILE A 260 5.37 14.70 -25.92
CA ILE A 260 4.64 15.34 -24.81
C ILE A 260 3.45 14.47 -24.38
N GLN A 261 2.69 13.94 -25.34
CA GLN A 261 1.53 13.10 -25.04
C GLN A 261 1.94 11.82 -24.29
N GLU A 262 2.99 11.13 -24.74
CA GLU A 262 3.53 9.93 -24.10
C GLU A 262 3.97 10.22 -22.67
N SER A 263 4.73 11.30 -22.45
CA SER A 263 5.17 11.74 -21.12
C SER A 263 4.01 12.02 -20.15
N LEU A 264 2.91 12.60 -20.67
CA LEU A 264 1.70 12.82 -19.87
C LEU A 264 1.01 11.50 -19.52
N GLU A 265 0.86 10.60 -20.49
CA GLU A 265 0.20 9.30 -20.32
C GLU A 265 0.94 8.38 -19.34
N GLU A 266 2.27 8.31 -19.42
CA GLU A 266 3.11 7.50 -18.51
C GLU A 266 2.98 7.94 -17.05
N SER A 267 2.65 9.21 -16.82
CA SER A 267 2.58 9.75 -15.47
C SER A 267 1.25 9.50 -14.75
N PHE A 268 0.25 8.91 -15.42
CA PHE A 268 -1.01 8.53 -14.79
C PHE A 268 -0.91 7.23 -14.02
N VAL A 269 -0.53 7.33 -12.73
CA VAL A 269 -0.72 6.23 -11.79
C VAL A 269 -2.15 6.33 -11.24
N ALA A 270 -3.04 5.45 -11.71
CA ALA A 270 -4.35 5.29 -11.11
C ALA A 270 -4.20 4.81 -9.65
N LEU A 271 -4.20 5.75 -8.70
CA LEU A 271 -4.23 5.47 -7.27
C LEU A 271 -5.63 4.97 -6.91
N TYR A 272 -5.89 3.69 -7.18
CA TYR A 272 -7.03 2.99 -6.60
C TYR A 272 -6.83 2.94 -5.08
N GLY A 273 -7.66 3.69 -4.35
CA GLY A 273 -7.59 3.76 -2.90
C GLY A 273 -7.68 2.37 -2.26
N ALA A 274 -6.72 2.02 -1.41
CA ALA A 274 -6.74 0.77 -0.67
C ALA A 274 -7.99 0.73 0.25
N PRO A 275 -8.71 -0.41 0.34
CA PRO A 275 -9.88 -0.53 1.19
C PRO A 275 -9.49 -0.24 2.65
N GLY A 276 -10.20 0.70 3.29
CA GLY A 276 -9.99 1.04 4.68
C GLY A 276 -10.51 -0.03 5.62
N ASN A 277 -9.83 -0.22 6.76
CA ASN A 277 -10.34 -1.05 7.85
C ASN A 277 -11.61 -0.41 8.45
N PRO A 278 -12.67 -1.17 8.72
CA PRO A 278 -13.87 -0.63 9.33
C PRO A 278 -13.59 -0.19 10.77
N ILE A 279 -14.00 1.05 11.12
CA ILE A 279 -13.93 1.57 12.48
C ILE A 279 -15.34 1.54 13.08
N PRO A 280 -15.54 0.91 14.25
CA PRO A 280 -16.85 0.92 14.90
C PRO A 280 -17.17 2.31 15.44
N ARG A 281 -18.42 2.77 15.25
CA ARG A 281 -18.84 4.12 15.66
C ARG A 281 -19.33 4.22 17.09
N GLN A 282 -19.98 3.17 17.58
CA GLN A 282 -20.67 3.23 18.86
C GLN A 282 -20.67 1.92 19.62
N TYR A 283 -20.65 2.04 20.94
CA TYR A 283 -21.03 0.99 21.86
C TYR A 283 -22.54 1.05 22.09
N LYS A 284 -23.21 -0.09 22.04
CA LYS A 284 -24.61 -0.23 22.42
C LYS A 284 -24.69 -0.92 23.77
N CYS A 285 -25.36 -0.27 24.72
CA CYS A 285 -25.51 -0.75 26.08
C CYS A 285 -26.81 -1.54 26.25
N SER A 286 -26.83 -2.42 27.26
CA SER A 286 -27.98 -3.26 27.60
C SER A 286 -29.24 -2.47 28.01
N ASP A 287 -29.07 -1.22 28.44
CA ASP A 287 -30.16 -0.28 28.76
C ASP A 287 -30.70 0.47 27.51
N GLY A 288 -30.16 0.17 26.33
CA GLY A 288 -30.53 0.81 25.07
C GLY A 288 -29.79 2.12 24.76
N THR A 289 -28.94 2.60 25.66
CA THR A 289 -28.11 3.78 25.40
C THR A 289 -26.98 3.45 24.42
N THR A 290 -26.53 4.47 23.68
CA THR A 290 -25.43 4.36 22.73
C THR A 290 -24.37 5.41 23.03
N TYR A 291 -23.10 4.99 23.04
CA TYR A 291 -21.96 5.88 23.26
C TYR A 291 -21.03 5.83 22.06
N PRO A 292 -20.55 6.98 21.54
CA PRO A 292 -19.55 6.97 20.50
C PRO A 292 -18.26 6.30 21.01
N THR A 293 -17.58 5.58 20.12
CA THR A 293 -16.25 5.05 20.43
C THR A 293 -15.24 6.20 20.54
N GLU A 294 -14.20 6.03 21.36
CA GLU A 294 -13.11 7.00 21.46
C GLU A 294 -12.44 7.23 20.10
N SER A 295 -12.23 6.15 19.32
CA SER A 295 -11.70 6.23 17.96
C SER A 295 -12.59 7.06 17.02
N TYR A 296 -13.91 6.99 17.16
CA TYR A 296 -14.82 7.81 16.38
C TYR A 296 -14.76 9.29 16.77
N LEU A 297 -14.63 9.60 18.07
CA LEU A 297 -14.47 10.98 18.54
C LEU A 297 -13.13 11.59 18.10
N GLU A 298 -12.04 10.81 18.15
CA GLU A 298 -10.73 11.22 17.62
C GLU A 298 -10.80 11.50 16.11
N GLN A 299 -11.50 10.64 15.36
CA GLN A 299 -11.72 10.83 13.94
C GLN A 299 -12.51 12.12 13.65
N GLN A 300 -13.58 12.40 14.42
CA GLN A 300 -14.34 13.65 14.25
C GLN A 300 -13.46 14.89 14.46
N LYS A 301 -12.62 14.89 15.51
CA LYS A 301 -11.69 15.99 15.75
C LYS A 301 -10.69 16.14 14.61
N PHE A 302 -10.17 15.02 14.10
CA PHE A 302 -9.28 15.02 12.95
C PHE A 302 -9.96 15.60 11.70
N ASP A 303 -11.19 15.18 11.41
CA ASP A 303 -11.97 15.67 10.26
C ASP A 303 -12.26 17.18 10.38
N GLU A 304 -12.59 17.67 11.58
CA GLU A 304 -12.75 19.10 11.85
C GLU A 304 -11.45 19.89 11.66
N GLU A 305 -10.30 19.36 12.10
CA GLU A 305 -9.00 19.99 11.87
C GLU A 305 -8.63 20.03 10.38
N GLN A 306 -8.93 18.96 9.63
CA GLN A 306 -8.72 18.93 8.19
C GLN A 306 -9.65 19.89 7.45
N ALA A 307 -10.92 19.98 7.85
CA ALA A 307 -11.87 20.94 7.29
C ALA A 307 -11.40 22.39 7.48
N LYS A 308 -10.75 22.70 8.61
CA LYS A 308 -10.13 24.02 8.85
C LYS A 308 -8.92 24.30 7.94
N LYS A 309 -8.14 23.28 7.59
CA LYS A 309 -6.96 23.41 6.71
C LYS A 309 -7.30 23.36 5.22
N LYS A 310 -8.47 22.79 4.88
CA LYS A 310 -8.93 22.62 3.50
C LYS A 310 -8.81 23.89 2.64
N PRO A 311 -9.21 25.10 3.09
CA PRO A 311 -9.05 26.31 2.27
C PRO A 311 -7.60 26.61 1.87
N GLN A 312 -6.61 26.35 2.74
CA GLN A 312 -5.19 26.53 2.42
C GLN A 312 -4.72 25.50 1.38
N TYR A 313 -5.23 24.26 1.48
CA TYR A 313 -4.91 23.22 0.52
C TYR A 313 -5.55 23.49 -0.84
N ASP A 314 -6.77 24.02 -0.86
CA ASP A 314 -7.46 24.40 -2.09
C ASP A 314 -6.78 25.61 -2.77
N GLU A 315 -6.28 26.59 -1.99
CA GLU A 315 -5.46 27.69 -2.51
C GLU A 315 -4.18 27.16 -3.17
N LYS A 316 -3.43 26.29 -2.46
CA LYS A 316 -2.21 25.69 -3.00
C LYS A 316 -2.46 24.79 -4.22
N TYR A 317 -3.56 24.03 -4.20
CA TYR A 317 -3.99 23.23 -5.34
C TYR A 317 -4.16 24.10 -6.58
N ASN A 318 -4.88 25.22 -6.45
CA ASN A 318 -5.14 26.13 -7.58
C ASN A 318 -3.87 26.81 -8.10
N GLU A 319 -2.93 27.16 -7.21
CA GLU A 319 -1.63 27.73 -7.58
C GLU A 319 -0.81 26.74 -8.43
N VAL A 320 -0.60 25.52 -7.92
CA VAL A 320 0.15 24.47 -8.64
C VAL A 320 -0.53 24.09 -9.94
N TYR A 321 -1.85 23.95 -9.91
CA TYR A 321 -2.64 23.61 -11.10
C TYR A 321 -2.45 24.65 -12.21
N LYS A 322 -2.51 25.93 -11.87
CA LYS A 322 -2.31 27.03 -12.82
C LYS A 322 -0.89 27.03 -13.38
N GLU A 323 0.13 26.90 -12.53
CA GLU A 323 1.54 26.86 -12.93
C GLU A 323 1.82 25.71 -13.92
N GLU A 324 1.38 24.49 -13.60
CA GLU A 324 1.57 23.32 -14.46
C GLU A 324 0.80 23.44 -15.78
N THR A 325 -0.41 24.02 -15.76
CA THR A 325 -1.19 24.24 -16.99
C THR A 325 -0.52 25.27 -17.90
N GLU A 326 -0.05 26.40 -17.36
CA GLU A 326 0.67 27.43 -18.13
C GLU A 326 1.98 26.89 -18.71
N LYS A 327 2.68 26.03 -17.96
CA LYS A 327 3.90 25.37 -18.43
C LYS A 327 3.62 24.43 -19.61
N LEU A 328 2.59 23.58 -19.50
CA LEU A 328 2.19 22.67 -20.57
C LEU A 328 1.70 23.41 -21.81
N ASP A 329 0.88 24.45 -21.64
CA ASP A 329 0.40 25.27 -22.75
C ASP A 329 1.57 25.89 -23.52
N LYS A 330 2.58 26.41 -22.80
CA LYS A 330 3.80 26.94 -23.42
C LYS A 330 4.60 25.87 -24.17
N GLU A 331 4.76 24.68 -23.60
CA GLU A 331 5.49 23.58 -24.22
C GLU A 331 4.82 23.11 -25.53
N ILE A 332 3.49 23.06 -25.53
CA ILE A 332 2.68 22.77 -26.72
C ILE A 332 2.85 23.89 -27.77
N GLU A 333 2.76 25.16 -27.37
CA GLU A 333 2.94 26.29 -28.28
C GLU A 333 4.35 26.32 -28.91
N ASP A 334 5.39 26.05 -28.11
CA ASP A 334 6.77 25.99 -28.57
C ASP A 334 6.95 24.87 -29.61
N CYS A 335 6.38 23.69 -29.37
CA CYS A 335 6.36 22.57 -30.32
C CYS A 335 5.61 22.89 -31.63
N LEU A 336 4.44 23.54 -31.53
CA LEU A 336 3.67 23.95 -32.73
C LEU A 336 4.36 25.05 -33.55
N ASN A 337 5.22 25.86 -32.92
CA ASN A 337 5.94 26.94 -33.61
C ASN A 337 7.29 26.48 -34.17
N SER A 338 7.92 25.43 -33.63
CA SER A 338 9.17 24.89 -34.19
C SER A 338 8.97 24.33 -35.59
N GLU A 339 7.86 23.62 -35.84
CA GLU A 339 7.57 23.06 -37.18
C GLU A 339 7.44 24.12 -38.27
N LYS A 340 6.91 25.30 -37.94
CA LYS A 340 6.72 26.38 -38.92
C LYS A 340 8.03 26.95 -39.48
N ASN A 341 9.17 26.65 -38.83
CA ASN A 341 10.47 27.17 -39.24
C ASN A 341 11.29 26.15 -40.06
N ASP A 342 10.86 24.89 -40.14
CA ASP A 342 11.55 23.83 -40.87
C ASP A 342 11.03 23.64 -42.32
N ASP A 343 9.90 24.29 -42.66
CA ASP A 343 9.38 24.46 -44.03
C ASP A 343 9.92 25.73 -44.72
#